data_AF-A3LWC8-F1
#
_entry.id   AF-A3LWC8-F1
#
_cell.length_a   1.000
_cell.length_b   1.000
_cell.length_c   1.000
_cell.angle_alpha   90.00
_cell.angle_beta   90.00
_cell.angle_gamma   90.00
#
_symmetry.space_group_name_H-M   'P 1'
#
loop_
_entity.id
_entity.type
_entity.pdbx_description
1 polymer ?
#
loop_
_entity_poly.entity_id
_entity_poly.type
_entity_poly.pdbx_seq_one_letter_code
_entity_poly.pdbx_strand_id
1 'polypeptide(L)'
;TDKVVVYSKTYCPYCTSTKNLFQGLGQEFKLVELDINSNGSEIQRGLQELTGQRTVPNVFINGKHIGGNSDLQALNSSGKLKGLLA
;
A
#
# COMPACT_ATOMS: atom_id res chain seq x y z
N THR A 1 8.63 9.44 10.45
CA THR A 1 7.52 9.25 9.49
C THR A 1 7.83 8.01 8.68
N ASP A 2 6.87 7.11 8.51
CA ASP A 2 7.06 5.84 7.81
C ASP A 2 7.30 6.07 6.30
N LYS A 3 8.36 5.46 5.73
CA LYS A 3 8.70 5.63 4.30
C LYS A 3 7.68 5.00 3.37
N VAL A 4 7.26 3.77 3.69
CA VAL A 4 6.24 3.02 2.95
C VAL A 4 5.10 2.68 3.91
N VAL A 5 3.87 2.93 3.48
CA VAL A 5 2.66 2.55 4.22
C VAL A 5 1.74 1.75 3.30
N VAL A 6 1.28 0.60 3.76
CA VAL A 6 0.36 -0.28 3.05
C VAL A 6 -0.90 -0.45 3.89
N TYR A 7 -2.00 0.11 3.40
CA TYR A 7 -3.33 -0.20 3.93
C TYR A 7 -3.87 -1.45 3.22
N SER A 8 -4.27 -2.44 4.00
CA SER A 8 -4.48 -3.82 3.56
C SER A 8 -5.74 -4.41 4.20
N LYS A 9 -6.14 -5.59 3.74
CA LYS A 9 -7.00 -6.51 4.49
C LYS A 9 -6.39 -7.90 4.49
N THR A 10 -6.53 -8.64 5.60
CA THR A 10 -5.86 -9.93 5.79
C THR A 10 -6.21 -10.96 4.72
N TYR A 11 -7.45 -10.96 4.25
CA TYR A 11 -7.96 -11.89 3.25
C TYR A 11 -7.72 -11.48 1.79
N CYS A 12 -7.16 -10.27 1.54
CA CYS A 12 -7.08 -9.74 0.18
C CYS A 12 -5.84 -10.28 -0.56
N PRO A 13 -6.00 -11.03 -1.67
CA PRO A 13 -4.87 -11.60 -2.40
C PRO A 13 -3.94 -10.55 -3.01
N TYR A 14 -4.48 -9.42 -3.47
CA TYR A 14 -3.68 -8.31 -3.98
C TYR A 14 -2.83 -7.64 -2.90
N CYS A 15 -3.32 -7.62 -1.65
CA CYS A 15 -2.53 -7.14 -0.52
C CYS A 15 -1.37 -8.09 -0.23
N THR A 16 -1.60 -9.40 -0.29
CA THR A 16 -0.53 -10.40 -0.17
C THR A 16 0.55 -10.20 -1.23
N SER A 17 0.17 -10.02 -2.51
CA SER A 17 1.14 -9.73 -3.57
C SER A 17 1.94 -8.45 -3.33
N THR A 18 1.30 -7.39 -2.83
CA THR A 18 1.98 -6.12 -2.47
C THR A 18 2.98 -6.31 -1.32
N LYS A 19 2.61 -7.05 -0.26
CA LYS A 19 3.51 -7.37 0.86
C LYS A 19 4.71 -8.18 0.38
N ASN A 20 4.46 -9.22 -0.41
CA ASN A 20 5.50 -10.09 -0.96
C ASN A 20 6.49 -9.30 -1.83
N LEU A 21 6.01 -8.33 -2.61
CA LEU A 21 6.89 -7.47 -3.39
C LEU A 21 7.86 -6.69 -2.49
N PHE A 22 7.36 -5.97 -1.47
CA PHE A 22 8.22 -5.21 -0.56
C PHE A 22 9.16 -6.12 0.24
N GLN A 23 8.68 -7.27 0.72
CA GLN A 23 9.50 -8.27 1.40
C GLN A 23 10.61 -8.80 0.50
N GLY A 24 10.30 -9.12 -0.76
CA GLY A 24 11.29 -9.57 -1.75
C GLY A 24 12.33 -8.51 -2.11
N LEU A 25 11.97 -7.23 -1.97
CA LEU A 25 12.89 -6.11 -2.14
C LEU A 25 13.69 -5.79 -0.85
N GLY A 26 13.40 -6.46 0.27
CA GLY A 26 13.98 -6.11 1.57
C GLY A 26 13.57 -4.73 2.08
N GLN A 27 12.47 -4.18 1.56
CA GLN A 27 11.98 -2.85 1.93
C GLN A 27 11.06 -2.94 3.15
N GLU A 28 11.42 -2.26 4.22
CA GLU A 28 10.53 -2.10 5.37
C GLU A 28 9.30 -1.25 5.01
N PHE A 29 8.13 -1.64 5.52
CA PHE A 29 6.89 -0.93 5.35
C PHE A 29 6.01 -1.04 6.59
N LYS A 30 5.24 0.00 6.85
CA LYS A 30 4.16 -0.05 7.84
C LYS A 30 2.93 -0.69 7.23
N LEU A 31 2.39 -1.68 7.91
CA LEU A 31 1.19 -2.40 7.50
C LEU A 31 0.01 -2.00 8.39
N VAL A 32 -1.13 -1.68 7.78
CA VAL A 32 -2.38 -1.39 8.48
C VAL A 32 -3.48 -2.29 7.92
N GLU A 33 -3.88 -3.30 8.69
CA GLU A 33 -4.94 -4.24 8.31
C GLU A 33 -6.32 -3.69 8.71
N LEU A 34 -7.08 -3.20 7.74
CA LEU A 34 -8.34 -2.50 7.97
C LEU A 34 -9.47 -3.40 8.44
N ASP A 35 -9.42 -4.70 8.15
CA ASP A 35 -10.46 -5.65 8.54
C ASP A 35 -10.41 -6.06 10.01
N ILE A 36 -9.25 -5.92 10.66
CA ILE A 36 -9.07 -6.24 12.09
C ILE A 36 -8.79 -5.00 12.96
N ASN A 37 -8.68 -3.82 12.34
CA ASN A 37 -8.53 -2.55 13.05
C ASN A 37 -9.90 -2.02 13.48
N SER A 38 -10.04 -1.63 14.75
CA SER A 38 -11.30 -1.08 15.28
C SER A 38 -11.78 0.17 14.53
N ASN A 39 -10.85 0.97 14.00
CA ASN A 39 -11.14 2.18 13.21
C ASN A 39 -11.02 1.93 11.70
N GLY A 40 -10.99 0.67 11.27
CA GLY A 40 -10.68 0.31 9.89
C GLY A 40 -11.66 0.88 8.86
N SER A 41 -12.94 1.00 9.23
CA SER A 41 -13.98 1.58 8.36
C SER A 41 -13.81 3.09 8.21
N GLU A 42 -13.51 3.80 9.29
CA GLU A 42 -13.23 5.24 9.28
C GLU A 42 -11.96 5.53 8.47
N ILE A 43 -10.91 4.74 8.67
CA ILE A 43 -9.67 4.85 7.89
C ILE A 43 -9.95 4.60 6.41
N GLN A 44 -10.72 3.55 6.07
CA GLN A 44 -11.07 3.25 4.67
C GLN A 44 -11.85 4.39 4.00
N ARG A 45 -12.73 5.06 4.75
CA ARG A 45 -13.44 6.27 4.29
C ARG A 45 -12.47 7.43 4.09
N GLY A 46 -11.60 7.71 5.06
CA GLY A 46 -10.60 8.77 4.95
C GLY A 46 -9.63 8.57 3.78
N LEU A 47 -9.25 7.32 3.48
CA LEU A 47 -8.46 6.97 2.30
C LEU A 47 -9.21 7.30 1.00
N GLN A 48 -10.50 6.97 0.92
CA GLN A 48 -11.33 7.32 -0.23
C GLN A 48 -11.40 8.84 -0.43
N GLU A 49 -11.54 9.61 0.65
CA GLU A 49 -11.58 11.08 0.59
C GLU A 49 -10.22 11.68 0.17
N LEU A 50 -9.12 11.15 0.71
CA LEU A 50 -7.77 11.65 0.46
C LEU A 50 -7.26 11.31 -0.94
N THR A 51 -7.56 10.10 -1.43
CA THR A 51 -6.92 9.56 -2.63
C THR A 51 -7.87 9.23 -3.77
N GLY A 52 -9.18 9.27 -3.51
CA GLY A 52 -10.21 8.75 -4.43
C GLY A 52 -10.30 7.22 -4.44
N GLN A 53 -9.39 6.50 -3.76
CA GLN A 53 -9.34 5.04 -3.78
C GLN A 53 -9.87 4.44 -2.48
N ARG A 54 -11.02 3.74 -2.57
CA ARG A 54 -11.61 2.99 -1.46
C ARG A 54 -11.03 1.57 -1.30
N THR A 55 -10.47 1.00 -2.37
CA THR A 55 -10.02 -0.39 -2.41
C THR A 55 -8.66 -0.59 -1.75
N VAL A 56 -8.43 -1.81 -1.26
CA VAL A 56 -7.11 -2.26 -0.78
C VAL A 56 -6.45 -3.18 -1.83
N PRO A 57 -5.11 -3.21 -1.92
CA PRO A 57 -4.18 -2.41 -1.13
C PRO A 57 -4.22 -0.93 -1.53
N ASN A 58 -3.99 -0.03 -0.58
CA ASN A 58 -3.82 1.40 -0.83
C ASN A 58 -2.42 1.79 -0.30
N VAL A 59 -1.51 2.12 -1.23
CA VAL A 59 -0.06 2.19 -0.99
C VAL A 59 0.42 3.63 -1.04
N PHE A 60 1.25 4.00 -0.07
CA PHE A 60 1.94 5.27 -0.01
C PHE A 60 3.45 5.08 0.09
N ILE A 61 4.21 5.91 -0.62
CA ILE A 61 5.68 5.98 -0.53
C ILE A 61 6.09 7.45 -0.37
N ASN A 62 6.87 7.78 0.65
CA ASN A 62 7.26 9.14 1.01
C ASN A 62 6.06 10.10 1.12
N GLY A 63 4.94 9.62 1.67
CA GLY A 63 3.70 10.38 1.80
C GLY A 63 2.92 10.57 0.48
N LYS A 64 3.44 10.13 -0.67
CA LYS A 64 2.74 10.17 -1.96
C LYS A 64 1.91 8.92 -2.16
N HIS A 65 0.65 9.10 -2.54
CA HIS A 65 -0.23 8.01 -2.94
C HIS A 65 0.27 7.38 -4.25
N ILE A 66 0.46 6.05 -4.22
CA ILE A 66 0.92 5.26 -5.36
C ILE A 66 -0.25 4.57 -6.08
N GLY A 67 -1.29 4.20 -5.35
CA GLY A 67 -2.43 3.45 -5.86
C GLY A 67 -2.52 2.05 -5.26
N GLY A 68 -2.98 1.11 -6.07
CA GLY A 68 -3.16 -0.28 -5.69
C GLY A 68 -2.01 -1.20 -6.09
N ASN A 69 -2.28 -2.51 -6.05
CA ASN A 69 -1.29 -3.51 -6.43
C ASN A 69 -0.86 -3.35 -7.89
N SER A 70 -1.79 -3.12 -8.81
CA SER A 70 -1.47 -2.97 -10.24
C SER A 70 -0.51 -1.81 -10.50
N ASP A 71 -0.74 -0.66 -9.87
CA ASP A 71 0.11 0.53 -10.00
C ASP A 71 1.52 0.26 -9.46
N LEU A 72 1.60 -0.38 -8.29
CA LEU A 72 2.87 -0.74 -7.68
C LEU A 72 3.66 -1.74 -8.53
N GLN A 73 3.00 -2.78 -9.05
CA GLN A 73 3.63 -3.76 -9.94
C GLN A 73 4.12 -3.11 -11.24
N ALA A 74 3.35 -2.18 -11.82
CA ALA A 74 3.77 -1.43 -13.00
C ALA A 74 5.01 -0.55 -12.73
N LEU A 75 5.09 0.08 -11.56
CA LEU A 75 6.28 0.83 -11.13
C LEU A 75 7.50 -0.08 -10.93
N ASN A 76 7.29 -1.28 -10.40
CA ASN A 76 8.36 -2.26 -10.24
C ASN A 76 8.89 -2.74 -11.60
N SER A 77 7.99 -3.18 -12.48
CA SER A 77 8.34 -3.69 -13.82
C SER A 77 8.99 -2.62 -14.71
N SER A 78 8.66 -1.35 -14.52
CA SER A 78 9.31 -0.23 -15.23
C SER A 78 10.63 0.23 -14.59
N GLY A 79 11.08 -0.39 -13.50
CA GLY A 79 12.30 -0.02 -12.76
C GLY A 79 12.19 1.28 -11.96
N LYS A 80 11.05 1.99 -12.04
CA LYS A 80 10.84 3.29 -11.38
C LYS A 80 10.65 3.17 -9.88
N LEU A 81 10.16 2.03 -9.38
CA LEU A 81 9.93 1.80 -7.96
C LEU A 81 11.21 1.99 -7.14
N LYS A 82 12.36 1.52 -7.65
CA LYS A 82 13.65 1.63 -6.97
C LYS A 82 14.02 3.09 -6.67
N GLY A 83 13.73 4.01 -7.59
CA GLY A 83 13.99 5.45 -7.38
C GLY A 83 13.08 6.08 -6.34
N LEU A 84 11.86 5.55 -6.16
CA LEU A 84 10.95 6.01 -5.11
C LEU A 84 11.32 5.45 -3.73
N LEU A 85 11.97 4.29 -3.70
CA LEU A 85 12.43 3.61 -2.48
C LEU A 85 13.86 4.00 -2.06
N ALA A 86 14.58 4.78 -2.87
CA ALA A 86 15.90 5.32 -2.54
C ALA A 86 15.83 6.34 -1.39
#